data_AF-X1F1X6-F1
#
_entry.id   AF-X1F1X6-F1
#
_cell.length_a   1.000
_cell.length_b   1.000
_cell.length_c   1.000
_cell.angle_alpha   90.00
_cell.angle_beta   90.00
_cell.angle_gamma   90.00
#
_symmetry.space_group_name_H-M   'P 1'
#
loop_
_entity.id
_entity.type
_entity.pdbx_description
1 polymer ?
#
loop_
_entity_poly.entity_id
_entity_poly.type
_entity_poly.pdbx_seq_one_letter_code
_entity_poly.pdbx_strand_id
1 'polypeptide(L)'
;ALAVVEAWGFKYTTCAFTWVKLNPTGELLRKGKHVLLVKGIYSGLGFWTNGNAELCLFAKQGRPQRVARNVKQIVIAPRGRHSAKPPEVRDRIVRLMGDVPRIELFARERVPGWDCWGDEVPSK
;
A
#
# COMPACT_ATOMS: atom_id res chain seq x y z
N ALA A 1 -13.58 -5.76 -7.02
CA ALA A 1 -12.66 -4.60 -7.08
C ALA A 1 -12.80 -3.82 -8.39
N LEU A 2 -12.60 -4.45 -9.56
CA LEU A 2 -12.65 -3.74 -10.85
C LEU A 2 -14.02 -3.11 -11.15
N ALA A 3 -15.13 -3.79 -10.83
CA ALA A 3 -16.46 -3.21 -10.97
C ALA A 3 -16.67 -1.93 -10.12
N VAL A 4 -16.05 -1.85 -8.93
CA VAL A 4 -16.12 -0.63 -8.08
C VAL A 4 -15.29 0.49 -8.71
N VAL A 5 -14.10 0.17 -9.21
CA VAL A 5 -13.24 1.11 -9.95
C VAL A 5 -14.01 1.72 -11.13
N GLU A 6 -14.70 0.89 -11.90
CA GLU A 6 -15.52 1.32 -13.04
C GLU A 6 -16.74 2.13 -12.60
N ALA A 7 -17.50 1.68 -11.59
CA ALA A 7 -18.66 2.39 -11.07
C ALA A 7 -18.31 3.79 -10.54
N TRP A 8 -17.09 3.99 -10.05
CA TRP A 8 -16.59 5.28 -9.58
C TRP A 8 -15.98 6.14 -10.70
N GLY A 9 -16.02 5.71 -11.96
CA GLY A 9 -15.52 6.47 -13.11
C GLY A 9 -14.01 6.43 -13.30
N PHE A 10 -13.30 5.52 -12.63
CA PHE A 10 -11.86 5.34 -12.79
C PHE A 10 -11.54 4.22 -13.78
N LYS A 11 -10.38 4.33 -14.44
CA LYS A 11 -9.83 3.27 -15.28
C LYS A 11 -8.67 2.57 -14.57
N TYR A 12 -8.81 1.26 -14.34
CA TYR A 12 -7.70 0.44 -13.86
C TYR A 12 -6.49 0.57 -14.82
N THR A 13 -5.30 0.73 -14.25
CA THR A 13 -4.07 0.95 -15.01
C THR A 13 -3.02 -0.10 -14.69
N THR A 14 -2.73 -0.34 -13.42
CA THR A 14 -1.71 -1.31 -12.98
C THR A 14 -1.88 -1.64 -11.51
N CYS A 15 -1.07 -2.55 -10.97
CA CYS A 15 -0.85 -2.67 -9.53
C CYS A 15 0.14 -1.56 -9.09
N ALA A 16 -0.29 -0.58 -8.30
CA ALA A 16 0.61 0.44 -7.76
C ALA A 16 1.65 -0.17 -6.82
N PHE A 17 1.19 -1.03 -5.90
CA PHE A 17 2.04 -1.68 -4.93
C PHE A 17 1.63 -3.13 -4.70
N THR A 18 2.61 -3.99 -4.44
CA THR A 18 2.39 -5.36 -3.96
C THR A 18 3.11 -5.48 -2.63
N TRP A 19 2.35 -5.63 -1.56
CA TRP A 19 2.90 -5.85 -0.22
C TRP A 19 3.20 -7.33 -0.03
N VAL A 20 4.49 -7.68 0.00
CA VAL A 20 5.00 -8.97 0.46
C VAL A 20 5.05 -8.94 1.99
N LYS A 21 4.17 -9.71 2.61
CA LYS A 21 4.02 -9.76 4.07
C LYS A 21 5.17 -10.51 4.69
N LEU A 22 5.79 -9.92 5.70
CA LEU A 22 6.66 -10.63 6.63
C LEU A 22 5.93 -10.94 7.94
N ASN A 23 6.39 -11.96 8.66
CA ASN A 23 6.07 -12.13 10.07
C ASN A 23 6.51 -10.88 10.85
N PRO A 24 5.93 -10.61 12.04
CA PRO A 24 6.37 -9.50 12.89
C PRO A 24 7.88 -9.50 13.19
N THR A 25 8.48 -10.70 13.26
CA THR A 25 9.92 -10.92 13.47
C THR A 25 10.71 -11.11 12.16
N GLY A 26 10.10 -10.84 11.01
CA GLY A 26 10.76 -10.96 9.71
C GLY A 26 11.79 -9.84 9.49
N GLU A 27 12.86 -10.17 8.78
CA GLU A 27 14.04 -9.31 8.65
C GLU A 27 14.47 -9.17 7.19
N LEU A 28 15.03 -8.01 6.87
CA LEU A 28 15.63 -7.72 5.57
C LEU A 28 17.12 -7.52 5.76
N LEU A 29 17.93 -8.41 5.20
CA LEU A 29 19.37 -8.18 5.09
C LEU A 29 19.61 -7.31 3.86
N ARG A 30 20.25 -6.15 4.07
CA ARG A 30 20.49 -5.17 3.02
C ARG A 30 21.98 -4.89 2.85
N LYS A 31 22.38 -4.57 1.62
CA LYS A 31 23.67 -3.94 1.30
C LYS A 31 23.39 -2.64 0.56
N GLY A 32 23.55 -1.52 1.27
CA GLY A 32 23.04 -0.24 0.80
C GLY A 32 21.53 -0.30 0.54
N LYS A 33 21.11 0.07 -0.68
CA LYS A 33 19.68 0.09 -1.06
C LYS A 33 19.13 -1.29 -1.45
N HIS A 34 20.00 -2.26 -1.71
CA HIS A 34 19.64 -3.59 -2.21
C HIS A 34 19.23 -4.52 -1.07
N VAL A 35 18.14 -5.25 -1.26
CA VAL A 35 17.76 -6.38 -0.40
C VAL A 35 18.53 -7.61 -0.89
N LEU A 36 19.32 -8.22 -0.01
CA LEU A 36 20.09 -9.42 -0.31
C LEU A 36 19.33 -10.69 0.10
N LEU A 37 18.66 -10.63 1.26
CA LEU A 37 17.88 -11.74 1.79
C LEU A 37 16.63 -11.22 2.49
N VAL A 38 15.55 -11.97 2.36
CA VAL A 38 14.31 -11.77 3.10
C VAL A 38 14.10 -12.99 3.99
N LYS A 39 14.06 -12.79 5.31
CA LYS A 39 13.79 -13.85 6.28
C LYS A 39 12.38 -13.66 6.86
N GLY A 40 11.66 -14.77 7.03
CA GLY A 40 10.36 -14.77 7.69
C GLY A 40 9.22 -14.17 6.85
N ILE A 41 9.14 -14.53 5.56
CA ILE A 41 7.95 -14.26 4.76
C ILE A 41 6.74 -14.90 5.45
N TYR A 42 5.68 -14.12 5.65
CA TYR A 42 4.45 -14.59 6.28
C TYR A 42 3.81 -15.64 5.38
N SER A 43 3.26 -16.69 5.98
CA SER A 43 2.52 -17.73 5.27
C SER A 43 1.09 -17.75 5.78
N GLY A 44 0.18 -17.08 5.07
CA GLY A 44 -1.24 -17.09 5.40
C GLY A 44 -1.95 -18.34 4.89
N LEU A 45 -3.24 -18.43 5.21
CA LEU A 45 -4.11 -19.49 4.71
C LEU A 45 -4.34 -19.36 3.21
N GLY A 46 -4.63 -20.47 2.54
CA GLY A 46 -5.06 -20.52 1.16
C GLY A 46 -5.23 -21.95 0.66
N PHE A 47 -6.20 -22.18 -0.23
CA PHE A 47 -6.53 -23.51 -0.74
C PHE A 47 -5.50 -24.02 -1.78
N TRP A 48 -5.02 -23.13 -2.65
CA TRP A 48 -4.08 -23.47 -3.71
C TRP A 48 -2.66 -23.00 -3.41
N THR A 49 -2.54 -21.82 -2.81
CA THR A 49 -1.26 -21.21 -2.39
C THR A 49 -1.48 -20.39 -1.13
N ASN A 50 -0.49 -20.35 -0.26
CA ASN A 50 -0.55 -19.58 0.98
C ASN A 50 -0.59 -18.06 0.70
N GLY A 51 -1.56 -17.36 1.27
CA GLY A 51 -1.72 -15.92 1.09
C GLY A 51 -0.61 -15.13 1.80
N ASN A 52 0.32 -14.57 1.03
CA ASN A 52 1.46 -13.80 1.56
C ASN A 52 1.67 -12.44 0.87
N ALA A 53 0.84 -12.11 -0.11
CA ALA A 53 0.87 -10.84 -0.83
C ALA A 53 -0.49 -10.11 -0.73
N GLU A 54 -0.45 -8.78 -0.61
CA GLU A 54 -1.62 -7.90 -0.77
C GLU A 54 -1.40 -6.92 -1.93
N LEU A 55 -2.39 -6.78 -2.82
CA LEU A 55 -2.32 -5.92 -3.99
C LEU A 55 -2.97 -4.55 -3.70
N CYS A 56 -2.26 -3.48 -4.08
CA CYS A 56 -2.79 -2.12 -4.13
C CYS A 56 -2.98 -1.75 -5.61
N LEU A 57 -4.24 -1.70 -6.04
CA LEU A 57 -4.58 -1.40 -7.43
C LEU A 57 -4.46 0.10 -7.68
N PHE A 58 -3.90 0.46 -8.83
CA PHE A 58 -3.87 1.83 -9.33
C PHE A 58 -4.91 2.00 -10.43
N ALA A 59 -5.82 2.93 -10.20
CA ALA A 59 -6.78 3.38 -11.18
C ALA A 59 -6.73 4.91 -11.28
N LYS A 60 -7.02 5.44 -12.46
CA LYS A 60 -6.95 6.87 -12.72
C LYS A 60 -8.16 7.35 -13.51
N GLN A 61 -8.55 8.59 -13.25
CA GLN A 61 -9.49 9.36 -14.05
C GLN A 61 -8.73 10.56 -14.63
N GLY A 62 -8.96 10.90 -15.89
CA GLY A 62 -8.20 11.95 -16.58
C GLY A 62 -6.72 11.60 -16.79
N ARG A 63 -5.83 12.60 -16.68
CA ARG A 63 -4.39 12.50 -16.97
C ARG A 63 -3.52 12.99 -15.80
N PRO A 64 -3.58 12.34 -14.62
CA PRO A 64 -2.77 12.74 -13.48
C PRO A 64 -1.28 12.62 -13.80
N GLN A 65 -0.49 13.59 -13.34
CA GLN A 65 0.95 13.62 -13.53
C GLN A 65 1.66 13.12 -12.28
N ARG A 66 2.60 12.19 -12.46
CA ARG A 66 3.48 11.73 -11.38
C ARG A 66 4.71 12.64 -11.29
N VAL A 67 5.22 12.86 -10.09
CA VAL A 67 6.45 13.64 -9.86
C VAL A 67 7.70 12.76 -9.79
N ALA A 68 7.57 11.48 -9.45
CA ALA A 68 8.69 10.53 -9.39
C ALA A 68 8.50 9.34 -10.33
N ARG A 69 9.59 8.86 -10.93
CA ARG A 69 9.62 7.70 -11.85
C ARG A 69 10.25 6.45 -11.23
N ASN A 70 10.82 6.56 -10.03
CA ASN A 70 11.62 5.51 -9.38
C ASN A 70 10.99 4.95 -8.09
N VAL A 71 9.69 5.13 -7.90
CA VAL A 71 8.94 4.50 -6.80
C VAL A 71 8.75 3.03 -7.14
N LYS A 72 9.21 2.13 -6.26
CA LYS A 72 9.15 0.68 -6.50
C LYS A 72 7.78 0.12 -6.11
N GLN A 73 7.28 -0.82 -6.90
CA GLN A 73 5.99 -1.47 -6.68
C GLN A 73 6.03 -2.45 -5.48
N ILE A 74 7.14 -3.17 -5.31
CA ILE A 74 7.27 -4.14 -4.21
C ILE A 74 7.48 -3.42 -2.88
N VAL A 75 6.60 -3.69 -1.93
CA VAL A 75 6.60 -3.23 -0.53
C VAL A 75 6.89 -4.48 0.29
N ILE A 76 7.99 -4.51 1.05
CA ILE A 76 8.33 -5.67 1.89
C ILE A 76 8.35 -5.17 3.32
N ALA A 77 7.34 -5.54 4.07
CA ALA A 77 7.12 -5.02 5.41
C ALA A 77 6.49 -6.08 6.32
N PRO A 78 6.84 -6.09 7.62
CA PRO A 78 6.18 -6.94 8.60
C PRO A 78 4.70 -6.56 8.72
N ARG A 79 3.86 -7.57 8.92
CA ARG A 79 2.46 -7.36 9.28
C ARG A 79 2.37 -6.75 10.68
N GLY A 80 1.49 -5.74 10.82
CA GLY A 80 1.12 -5.17 12.10
C GLY A 80 -0.14 -5.82 12.68
N ARG A 81 -0.93 -4.98 13.37
CA ARG A 81 -2.27 -5.35 13.87
C ARG A 81 -3.16 -5.84 12.72
N HIS A 82 -4.25 -6.53 13.07
CA HIS A 82 -5.20 -7.05 12.08
C HIS A 82 -5.61 -5.95 11.08
N SER A 83 -5.52 -6.28 9.80
CA SER A 83 -5.81 -5.41 8.65
C SER A 83 -4.94 -4.14 8.49
N ALA A 84 -3.93 -3.91 9.34
CA ALA A 84 -3.06 -2.74 9.25
C ALA A 84 -2.14 -2.83 8.03
N LYS A 85 -2.28 -1.85 7.14
CA LYS A 85 -1.43 -1.68 5.96
C LYS A 85 -0.10 -1.04 6.36
N PRO A 86 1.00 -1.34 5.66
CA PRO A 86 2.30 -0.77 5.99
C PRO A 86 2.32 0.75 5.74
N PRO A 87 2.74 1.58 6.71
CA PRO A 87 2.75 3.04 6.57
C PRO A 87 3.54 3.54 5.36
N GLU A 88 4.60 2.82 4.95
CA GLU A 88 5.42 3.19 3.78
C GLU A 88 4.64 3.29 2.47
N VAL A 89 3.43 2.71 2.37
CA VAL A 89 2.57 2.88 1.19
C VAL A 89 2.13 4.33 1.04
N ARG A 90 1.79 5.01 2.14
CA ARG A 90 1.40 6.42 2.12
C ARG A 90 2.58 7.29 1.67
N ASP A 91 3.76 7.05 2.22
CA ASP A 91 4.99 7.77 1.83
C ASP A 91 5.32 7.58 0.36
N ARG A 92 5.14 6.36 -0.17
CA ARG A 92 5.34 6.06 -1.60
C ARG A 92 4.31 6.75 -2.48
N ILE A 93 3.06 6.89 -2.04
CA ILE A 93 2.02 7.64 -2.76
C ILE A 93 2.40 9.13 -2.82
N VAL A 94 2.79 9.73 -1.69
CA VAL A 94 3.21 11.14 -1.64
C VAL A 94 4.45 11.34 -2.51
N ARG A 95 5.43 10.44 -2.47
CA ARG A 95 6.60 10.51 -3.36
C ARG A 95 6.23 10.36 -4.84
N LEU A 96 5.24 9.54 -5.17
CA LEU A 96 4.80 9.31 -6.55
C LEU A 96 4.06 10.52 -7.12
N MET A 97 3.15 11.09 -6.34
CA MET A 97 2.18 12.11 -6.79
C MET A 97 2.55 13.54 -6.39
N GLY A 98 3.49 13.71 -5.46
CA GLY A 98 3.88 15.00 -4.91
C GLY A 98 2.94 15.46 -3.80
N ASP A 99 3.09 16.73 -3.43
CA ASP A 99 2.22 17.34 -2.44
C ASP A 99 0.90 17.82 -3.05
N VAL A 100 -0.12 16.95 -3.04
CA VAL A 100 -1.45 17.20 -3.60
C VAL A 100 -2.51 16.81 -2.57
N PRO A 101 -3.71 17.41 -2.62
CA PRO A 101 -4.83 17.00 -1.76
C PRO A 101 -5.08 15.49 -1.89
N ARG A 102 -5.29 14.82 -0.76
CA ARG A 102 -5.37 13.36 -0.68
C ARG A 102 -6.28 12.93 0.47
N ILE A 103 -7.08 11.91 0.21
CA ILE A 103 -8.00 11.32 1.18
C ILE A 103 -7.74 9.82 1.31
N GLU A 104 -7.79 9.32 2.54
CA GLU A 104 -7.86 7.89 2.86
C GLU A 104 -9.24 7.54 3.40
N LEU A 105 -9.94 6.67 2.68
CA LEU A 105 -11.24 6.14 3.09
C LEU A 105 -11.06 4.86 3.91
N PHE A 106 -11.95 4.64 4.87
CA PHE A 106 -11.89 3.56 5.86
C PHE A 106 -10.63 3.61 6.72
N ALA A 107 -10.12 4.82 6.97
CA ALA A 107 -9.00 5.04 7.87
C ALA A 107 -9.39 4.69 9.32
N ARG A 108 -8.40 4.26 10.11
CA ARG A 108 -8.57 3.99 11.56
C ARG A 108 -7.81 4.96 12.46
N GLU A 109 -7.00 5.81 11.86
CA GLU A 109 -6.17 6.78 12.56
C GLU A 109 -6.02 8.04 11.70
N ARG A 110 -5.68 9.16 12.33
CA ARG A 110 -5.31 10.38 11.61
C ARG A 110 -3.87 10.26 11.13
N VAL A 111 -3.63 10.65 9.90
CA VAL A 111 -2.28 10.74 9.32
C VAL A 111 -2.04 12.18 8.88
N PRO A 112 -0.98 12.85 9.38
CA PRO A 112 -0.65 14.21 8.95
C PRO A 112 -0.54 14.32 7.42
N GLY A 113 -1.15 15.36 6.85
CA GLY A 113 -1.18 15.60 5.40
C GLY A 113 -2.17 14.72 4.61
N TRP A 114 -3.00 13.94 5.29
CA TRP A 114 -4.11 13.18 4.69
C TRP A 114 -5.44 13.60 5.31
N ASP A 115 -6.45 13.76 4.47
CA ASP A 115 -7.83 13.73 4.94
C ASP A 115 -8.18 12.27 5.25
N CYS A 116 -8.52 11.97 6.50
CA CYS A 116 -8.84 10.62 6.95
C CYS A 116 -10.34 10.52 7.22
N TRP A 117 -11.02 9.61 6.51
CA TRP A 117 -12.43 9.32 6.71
C TRP A 117 -12.62 7.84 7.08
N GLY A 118 -13.27 7.57 8.20
CA GLY A 118 -13.59 6.22 8.65
C GLY A 118 -14.17 6.23 10.07
N ASP A 119 -14.95 5.19 10.40
CA ASP A 119 -15.73 5.13 11.65
C ASP A 119 -14.85 5.05 12.92
N GLU A 120 -13.60 4.59 12.77
CA GLU A 120 -12.63 4.48 13.86
C GLU A 120 -11.72 5.72 13.99
N VAL A 121 -11.83 6.70 13.09
CA VAL A 121 -11.06 7.95 13.20
C VAL A 121 -11.69 8.81 14.29
N PRO A 122 -10.95 9.22 15.34
CA PRO A 122 -11.48 10.10 16.37
C PRO A 122 -12.10 11.36 15.74
N SER A 123 -13.32 11.71 16.16
CA SER A 123 -13.98 12.94 15.72
C SER A 123 -13.07 14.15 15.94
N LYS A 124 -13.15 15.13 15.04
CA LYS A 124 -12.37 16.38 15.17
C LYS A 124 -12.72 17.09 16.48
#